data_AF-Q2RVK2-F1
#
_entry.id   AF-Q2RVK2-F1
#
_cell.length_a   1.000
_cell.length_b   1.000
_cell.length_c   1.000
_cell.angle_alpha   90.00
_cell.angle_beta   90.00
_cell.angle_gamma   90.00
#
_symmetry.space_group_name_H-M   'P 1'
#
loop_
_entity.id
_entity.type
_entity.pdbx_description
1 polymer ?
#
loop_
_entity_poly.entity_id
_entity_poly.type
_entity_poly.pdbx_seq_one_letter_code
_entity_poly.pdbx_strand_id
1 'polypeptide(L)'
;MDVLEDEVPVGGVAQDIGGVAADQLRSIVERIERLEEEKANIANDIKEVYSEAKGNGFDAKIIRKVVALRKKDKHDLAEEEELLALYRAAVGV
;
A
#
# COMPACT_ATOMS: atom_id res chain seq x y z
N MET A 1 -8.79 -34.71 46.93
CA MET A 1 -8.86 -33.57 45.99
C MET A 1 -7.52 -33.55 45.31
N ASP A 2 -7.33 -34.56 44.48
CA ASP A 2 -6.10 -34.78 43.73
C ASP A 2 -6.27 -34.03 42.44
N VAL A 3 -5.50 -32.95 42.34
CA VAL A 3 -5.42 -32.10 41.17
C VAL A 3 -4.77 -32.95 40.09
N LEU A 4 -5.56 -33.34 39.09
CA LEU A 4 -5.05 -33.95 37.88
C LEU A 4 -4.14 -32.91 37.21
N GLU A 5 -2.83 -33.13 37.26
CA GLU A 5 -1.87 -32.48 36.38
C GLU A 5 -2.06 -33.06 34.99
N ASP A 6 -3.03 -32.52 34.24
CA ASP A 6 -3.11 -32.72 32.79
C ASP A 6 -1.89 -32.01 32.18
N GLU A 7 -0.84 -32.78 31.86
CA GLU A 7 0.19 -32.33 30.93
C GLU A 7 -0.49 -32.05 29.58
N VAL A 8 -0.74 -30.76 29.32
CA VAL A 8 -1.19 -30.31 28.00
C VAL A 8 -0.04 -30.59 27.02
N PRO A 9 -0.24 -31.40 25.97
CA PRO A 9 0.82 -31.64 25.01
C PRO A 9 1.00 -30.38 24.16
N VAL A 10 1.99 -29.56 24.49
CA VAL A 10 2.41 -28.40 23.68
C VAL A 10 3.27 -28.92 22.52
N GLY A 11 2.65 -29.58 21.55
CA GLY A 11 3.37 -30.31 20.49
C GLY A 11 2.74 -30.30 19.11
N GLY A 12 1.86 -29.34 18.80
CA GLY A 12 0.96 -29.45 17.63
C GLY A 12 1.29 -28.63 16.37
N VAL A 13 2.33 -27.79 16.33
CA VAL A 13 2.56 -26.90 15.16
C VAL A 13 3.95 -26.98 14.55
N ALA A 14 4.92 -27.60 15.23
CA ALA A 14 6.31 -27.61 14.77
C ALA A 14 6.73 -28.87 14.00
N GLN A 15 5.90 -29.93 13.98
CA GLN A 15 6.31 -31.23 13.43
C GLN A 15 6.09 -31.42 11.93
N ASP A 16 5.50 -30.45 11.21
CA ASP A 16 5.16 -30.63 9.78
C ASP A 16 5.67 -29.53 8.85
N ILE A 17 6.60 -28.67 9.31
CA ILE A 17 7.40 -27.81 8.40
C ILE A 17 8.60 -28.63 7.89
N GLY A 18 8.32 -29.81 7.33
CA GLY A 18 9.32 -30.62 6.65
C GLY A 18 9.96 -29.81 5.52
N GLY A 19 11.23 -30.10 5.19
CA GLY A 19 12.10 -29.25 4.36
C GLY A 19 11.46 -28.58 3.13
N VAL A 20 10.52 -29.24 2.43
CA VAL A 20 9.77 -28.66 1.30
C VAL A 20 8.94 -27.42 1.69
N ALA A 21 8.27 -27.44 2.85
CA ALA A 21 7.52 -26.30 3.37
C ALA A 21 8.45 -25.14 3.80
N ALA A 22 9.63 -25.46 4.33
CA ALA A 22 10.65 -24.47 4.66
C ALA A 22 11.27 -23.81 3.41
N ASP A 23 11.52 -24.59 2.36
CA ASP A 23 12.05 -24.10 1.08
C ASP A 23 11.02 -23.23 0.34
N GLN A 24 9.74 -23.61 0.36
CA GLN A 24 8.65 -22.80 -0.20
C GLN A 24 8.51 -21.47 0.55
N LEU A 25 8.56 -21.50 1.88
CA LEU A 25 8.51 -20.28 2.70
C LEU A 25 9.69 -19.36 2.40
N ARG A 26 10.92 -19.91 2.32
CA ARG A 26 12.12 -19.16 1.95
C ARG A 26 11.96 -18.48 0.58
N SER A 27 11.48 -19.22 -0.42
CA SER A 27 11.23 -18.68 -1.77
C SER A 27 10.22 -17.53 -1.76
N ILE A 28 9.15 -17.63 -0.96
CA ILE A 28 8.16 -16.55 -0.83
C ILE A 28 8.80 -15.32 -0.19
N VAL A 29 9.55 -15.49 0.90
CA VAL A 29 10.23 -14.38 1.60
C VAL A 29 11.21 -13.66 0.68
N GLU A 30 12.10 -14.38 0.00
CA GLU A 30 13.08 -13.79 -0.92
C GLU A 30 12.42 -13.04 -2.09
N ARG A 31 11.25 -13.51 -2.56
CA ARG A 31 10.47 -12.80 -3.58
C ARG A 31 9.86 -11.52 -3.03
N ILE A 32 9.34 -11.53 -1.81
CA ILE A 32 8.76 -10.34 -1.17
C ILE A 32 9.86 -9.30 -0.89
N GLU A 33 11.01 -9.71 -0.37
CA GLU A 33 12.12 -8.79 -0.06
C GLU A 33 12.60 -8.05 -1.30
N ARG A 34 12.79 -8.77 -2.41
CA ARG A 34 13.11 -8.15 -3.70
C ARG A 34 12.05 -7.16 -4.16
N LEU A 35 10.77 -7.51 -4.04
CA LEU A 35 9.67 -6.62 -4.43
C LEU A 35 9.59 -5.37 -3.53
N GLU A 36 9.89 -5.49 -2.24
CA GLU A 36 9.96 -4.35 -1.33
C GLU A 36 11.16 -3.44 -1.65
N GLU A 37 12.30 -4.01 -2.05
CA GLU A 37 13.44 -3.23 -2.54
C GLU A 37 13.11 -2.48 -3.83
N GLU A 38 12.52 -3.15 -4.83
CA GLU A 38 12.06 -2.53 -6.08
C GLU A 38 11.05 -1.40 -5.81
N LYS A 39 10.09 -1.64 -4.93
CA LYS A 39 9.11 -0.64 -4.49
C LYS A 39 9.77 0.56 -3.80
N ALA A 40 10.80 0.33 -2.98
CA ALA A 40 11.56 1.41 -2.33
C ALA A 40 12.32 2.25 -3.36
N ASN A 41 12.96 1.61 -4.35
CA ASN A 41 13.66 2.29 -5.43
C ASN A 41 12.70 3.15 -6.26
N ILE A 42 11.57 2.58 -6.70
CA ILE A 42 10.52 3.32 -7.42
C ILE A 42 9.99 4.49 -6.59
N ALA A 43 9.79 4.30 -5.28
CA ALA A 43 9.35 5.37 -4.40
C ALA A 43 10.38 6.51 -4.29
N ASN A 44 11.67 6.21 -4.37
CA ASN A 44 12.73 7.21 -4.38
C ASN A 44 12.77 7.95 -5.73
N ASP A 45 12.69 7.24 -6.86
CA ASP A 45 12.62 7.86 -8.19
C ASP A 45 11.43 8.84 -8.28
N ILE A 46 10.27 8.45 -7.74
CA ILE A 46 9.08 9.32 -7.68
C ILE A 46 9.37 10.59 -6.85
N LYS A 47 10.09 10.47 -5.72
CA LYS A 47 10.46 11.64 -4.89
C LYS A 47 11.42 12.56 -5.63
N GLU A 48 12.37 12.01 -6.38
CA GLU A 48 13.30 12.80 -7.21
C GLU A 48 12.55 13.60 -8.27
N VAL A 49 11.61 12.98 -8.99
CA VAL A 49 10.75 13.67 -9.97
C VAL A 49 9.95 14.81 -9.32
N TYR A 50 9.37 14.59 -8.13
CA TYR A 50 8.69 15.67 -7.41
C TYR A 50 9.64 16.79 -6.96
N SER A 51 10.89 16.46 -6.67
CA SER A 51 11.92 17.42 -6.26
C SER A 51 12.41 18.24 -7.46
N GLU A 52 12.61 17.60 -8.60
CA GLU A 52 12.91 18.25 -9.87
C GLU A 52 11.79 19.22 -10.28
N ALA A 53 10.54 18.77 -10.21
CA ALA A 53 9.38 19.62 -10.49
C ALA A 53 9.37 20.88 -9.60
N LYS A 54 9.72 20.74 -8.31
CA LYS A 54 9.86 21.88 -7.39
C LYS A 54 11.02 22.80 -7.79
N GLY A 55 12.16 22.25 -8.20
CA GLY A 55 13.31 23.02 -8.71
C GLY A 55 12.97 23.81 -9.98
N ASN A 56 12.10 23.26 -10.82
CA ASN A 56 11.58 23.88 -12.04
C ASN A 56 10.43 24.87 -11.80
N GLY A 57 10.07 25.15 -10.53
CA GLY A 57 9.07 26.15 -10.16
C GLY A 57 7.63 25.65 -10.09
N PHE A 58 7.38 24.34 -10.19
CA PHE A 58 6.03 23.79 -10.05
C PHE A 58 5.68 23.51 -8.57
N ASP A 59 4.40 23.62 -8.24
CA ASP A 59 3.89 23.22 -6.92
C ASP A 59 3.71 21.69 -6.84
N ALA A 60 4.62 21.03 -6.12
CA ALA A 60 4.59 19.58 -5.92
C ALA A 60 3.32 19.08 -5.20
N LYS A 61 2.64 19.89 -4.38
CA LYS A 61 1.36 19.50 -3.76
C LYS A 61 0.25 19.47 -4.80
N ILE A 62 0.22 20.45 -5.71
CA ILE A 62 -0.76 20.49 -6.81
C ILE A 62 -0.53 19.33 -7.78
N ILE A 63 0.72 19.02 -8.15
CA ILE A 63 1.02 17.87 -9.01
C ILE A 63 0.53 16.56 -8.36
N ARG A 64 0.75 16.36 -7.06
CA ARG A 64 0.23 15.17 -6.35
C ARG A 64 -1.29 15.06 -6.43
N LYS A 65 -2.01 16.18 -6.30
CA LYS A 65 -3.47 16.20 -6.47
C LYS A 65 -3.87 15.79 -7.90
N VAL A 66 -3.19 16.33 -8.92
CA VAL A 66 -3.44 15.96 -10.33
C VAL A 66 -3.19 14.46 -10.55
N VAL A 67 -2.09 13.91 -10.05
CA VAL A 67 -1.80 12.47 -10.16
C VAL A 67 -2.86 11.63 -9.45
N ALA A 68 -3.33 12.04 -8.27
CA ALA A 68 -4.37 11.34 -7.54
C ALA A 68 -5.73 11.38 -8.28
N LEU A 69 -6.12 12.54 -8.82
CA LEU A 69 -7.31 12.68 -9.64
C LEU A 69 -7.23 11.77 -10.87
N ARG A 70 -6.09 11.73 -11.56
CA ARG A 70 -5.89 10.86 -12.74
C ARG A 70 -5.96 9.36 -12.46
N LYS A 71 -5.87 8.93 -11.19
CA LYS A 71 -6.04 7.53 -10.79
C LYS A 71 -7.49 7.16 -10.52
N LYS A 72 -8.38 8.13 -10.29
CA LYS A 72 -9.81 7.88 -10.12
C LYS A 72 -10.44 7.47 -11.45
N ASP A 73 -11.56 6.75 -11.38
CA ASP A 73 -12.36 6.45 -12.56
C ASP A 73 -12.90 7.76 -13.17
N LYS A 74 -12.95 7.83 -14.51
CA LYS A 74 -13.37 9.04 -15.22
C LYS A 74 -14.84 9.36 -15.00
N HIS A 75 -15.69 8.34 -14.81
CA HIS A 75 -17.10 8.51 -14.52
C HIS A 75 -17.29 9.09 -13.12
N ASP A 76 -16.62 8.51 -12.12
CA ASP A 76 -16.68 8.98 -10.73
C ASP A 76 -16.20 10.44 -10.60
N LEU A 77 -15.16 10.82 -11.35
CA LEU A 77 -14.69 12.22 -11.40
C LEU A 77 -15.75 13.16 -11.97
N ALA A 78 -16.42 12.78 -13.05
CA ALA A 78 -17.43 13.64 -13.68
C ALA A 78 -18.64 13.87 -12.76
N GLU A 79 -19.09 12.81 -12.08
CA GLU A 79 -20.16 12.90 -11.09
C GLU A 79 -19.77 13.77 -9.88
N GLU A 80 -18.56 13.59 -9.34
CA GLU A 80 -18.02 14.44 -8.27
C GLU A 80 -17.94 15.91 -8.71
N GLU A 81 -17.52 16.20 -9.94
CA GLU A 81 -17.42 17.55 -10.48
C GLU A 81 -18.80 18.22 -10.66
N GLU A 82 -19.80 17.49 -11.13
CA GLU A 82 -21.17 17.98 -11.28
C GLU A 82 -21.80 18.31 -9.91
N LEU A 83 -21.65 17.42 -8.92
CA LEU A 83 -22.10 17.66 -7.56
C LEU A 83 -21.38 18.85 -6.91
N LEU A 84 -20.06 18.96 -7.12
CA LEU A 84 -19.27 20.07 -6.61
C LEU A 84 -19.71 21.40 -7.22
N ALA A 85 -20.00 21.43 -8.52
CA ALA A 85 -20.51 22.61 -9.21
C ALA A 85 -21.89 23.02 -8.66
N LEU A 86 -22.78 22.07 -8.44
CA LEU A 86 -24.09 22.32 -7.83
C LEU A 86 -23.96 22.93 -6.43
N TYR A 87 -23.10 22.37 -5.58
CA TYR A 87 -22.92 22.87 -4.21
C TYR A 87 -22.25 24.24 -4.20
N ARG A 88 -21.27 24.48 -5.06
CA ARG A 88 -20.65 25.79 -5.25
C ARG A 88 -21.65 26.86 -5.66
N ALA A 89 -22.51 26.56 -6.63
CA ALA A 89 -23.59 27.44 -7.03
C ALA A 89 -24.55 27.74 -5.87
N ALA A 90 -24.88 26.74 -5.05
CA ALA A 90 -25.76 26.90 -3.89
C ALA A 90 -25.15 27.77 -2.77
N VAL A 91 -23.82 27.72 -2.58
CA VAL A 91 -23.12 28.52 -1.56
C VAL A 91 -22.49 29.81 -2.09
N GLY A 92 -22.60 30.08 -3.40
CA GLY A 92 -22.12 31.31 -4.05
C GLY A 92 -20.59 31.40 -4.19
N VAL A 93 -19.92 30.28 -4.42
CA VAL A 93 -18.45 30.17 -4.55
C VAL A 93 -18.05 29.65 -5.92
#